data_AF-A0A383EE69-F1
#
_entry.id   AF-A0A383EE69-F1
#
_cell.length_a   1.000
_cell.length_b   1.000
_cell.length_c   1.000
_cell.angle_alpha   90.00
_cell.angle_beta   90.00
_cell.angle_gamma   90.00
#
_symmetry.space_group_name_H-M   'P 1'
#
loop_
_entity.id
_entity.type
_entity.pdbx_description
1 polymer ?
#
loop_
_entity_poly.entity_id
_entity_poly.type
_entity_poly.pdbx_seq_one_letter_code
_entity_poly.pdbx_strand_id
1 'polypeptide(L)'
;ELQNNLPHAPVHDLTIQSDFNDLVVATYGRGFWIMDDVTPIQQLTEEVLNSTMHLFEPRPAYRFHNRQSSQGQPEDPGAGRNPDYGASISFYLKEVPSEPLYLEVHGEGGELAQRLATRDLRSGINRVYWDLRETSSHTPRLRTKPSEHSHVEMPDVGWRSLVEGGRVTPLAPPGSYIVTLSDGDIELTQPLEVLKDPDSGGSQLAILEQVTMVRAIRENVDSTVALIDQI
;
A
#
# COMPACT_ATOMS: atom_id res chain seq x y z
N GLU A 1 16.11 13.53 -11.90
CA GLU A 1 16.72 12.34 -12.53
C GLU A 1 15.93 11.09 -12.16
N LEU A 2 15.80 10.14 -13.09
CA LEU A 2 14.97 8.93 -12.98
C LEU A 2 15.81 7.68 -12.66
N GLN A 3 16.94 7.84 -11.95
CA GLN A 3 17.93 6.77 -11.85
C GLN A 3 17.45 5.57 -11.01
N ASN A 4 16.57 5.74 -10.02
CA ASN A 4 15.89 4.64 -9.28
C ASN A 4 16.79 3.41 -8.96
N ASN A 5 18.02 3.66 -8.49
CA ASN A 5 19.03 2.62 -8.18
C ASN A 5 19.42 1.70 -9.35
N LEU A 6 19.18 2.13 -10.60
CA LEU A 6 19.75 1.52 -11.80
C LEU A 6 21.28 1.65 -11.73
N PRO A 7 22.03 0.54 -11.84
CA PRO A 7 23.48 0.58 -11.78
C PRO A 7 24.07 1.32 -12.99
N HIS A 8 25.21 1.96 -12.78
CA HIS A 8 26.06 2.43 -13.87
C HIS A 8 26.75 1.24 -14.55
N ALA A 9 25.98 0.47 -15.32
CA ALA A 9 26.44 -0.70 -16.05
C ALA A 9 25.95 -0.64 -17.50
N PRO A 10 26.68 -1.26 -18.45
CA PRO A 10 26.19 -1.43 -19.81
C PRO A 10 24.82 -2.12 -19.84
N VAL A 11 23.90 -1.53 -20.59
CA VAL A 11 22.57 -2.09 -20.88
C VAL A 11 22.65 -2.79 -22.23
N HIS A 12 22.29 -4.07 -22.25
CA HIS A 12 22.32 -4.88 -23.48
C HIS A 12 20.96 -5.00 -24.15
N ASP A 13 19.88 -4.99 -23.35
CA ASP A 13 18.52 -5.15 -23.85
C ASP A 13 17.51 -4.54 -22.88
N LEU A 14 16.32 -4.21 -23.39
CA LEU A 14 15.20 -3.73 -22.62
C LEU A 14 13.88 -4.23 -23.21
N THR A 15 12.93 -4.55 -22.35
CA THR A 15 11.59 -4.95 -22.76
C THR A 15 10.53 -4.49 -21.76
N ILE A 16 9.29 -4.36 -22.22
CA ILE A 16 8.15 -4.10 -21.35
C ILE A 16 7.43 -5.42 -21.09
N GLN A 17 7.31 -5.80 -19.82
CA GLN A 17 6.52 -6.96 -19.41
C GLN A 17 5.03 -6.60 -19.54
N SER A 18 4.27 -7.41 -20.27
CA SER A 18 2.91 -7.07 -20.72
C SER A 18 1.85 -7.04 -19.63
N ASP A 19 1.99 -7.88 -18.61
CA ASP A 19 0.93 -8.10 -17.63
C ASP A 19 0.92 -7.02 -16.54
N PHE A 20 2.09 -6.48 -16.22
CA PHE A 20 2.31 -5.47 -15.19
C PHE A 20 2.75 -4.12 -15.76
N ASN A 21 3.11 -4.04 -17.04
CA ASN A 21 3.67 -2.84 -17.66
C ASN A 21 4.97 -2.40 -16.94
N ASP A 22 5.82 -3.37 -16.60
CA ASP A 22 7.12 -3.14 -15.96
C ASP A 22 8.22 -3.05 -17.02
N LEU A 23 9.17 -2.13 -16.85
CA LEU A 23 10.36 -2.06 -17.70
C LEU A 23 11.44 -2.97 -17.15
N VAL A 24 11.80 -4.00 -17.90
CA VAL A 24 12.86 -4.94 -17.57
C VAL A 24 14.10 -4.59 -18.39
N VAL A 25 15.22 -4.38 -17.71
CA VAL A 25 16.51 -3.99 -18.30
C VAL A 25 17.55 -5.04 -18.01
N ALA A 26 18.17 -5.58 -19.07
CA ALA A 26 19.28 -6.51 -18.97
C ALA A 26 20.59 -5.73 -18.76
N THR A 27 21.22 -5.92 -17.59
CA THR A 27 22.45 -5.21 -17.21
C THR A 27 23.64 -6.16 -17.17
N TYR A 28 24.80 -5.67 -17.61
CA TYR A 28 26.04 -6.45 -17.49
C TYR A 28 26.42 -6.64 -16.02
N GLY A 29 26.51 -7.90 -15.58
CA GLY A 29 27.00 -8.27 -14.23
C GLY A 29 25.96 -8.25 -13.10
N ARG A 30 24.71 -7.79 -13.33
CA ARG A 30 23.63 -7.81 -12.33
C ARG A 30 22.38 -8.59 -12.75
N GLY A 31 22.38 -9.20 -13.93
CA GLY A 31 21.21 -9.91 -14.47
C GLY A 31 20.18 -8.91 -14.97
N PHE A 32 19.11 -8.70 -14.21
CA PHE A 32 18.00 -7.82 -14.59
C PHE A 32 17.75 -6.73 -13.54
N TRP A 33 17.40 -5.54 -14.02
CA TRP A 33 16.82 -4.47 -13.21
C TRP A 33 15.40 -4.22 -13.71
N ILE A 34 14.46 -4.06 -12.77
CA ILE A 34 13.04 -3.88 -13.07
C ILE A 34 12.62 -2.52 -12.52
N MET A 35 12.04 -1.69 -13.38
CA MET A 35 11.26 -0.53 -12.96
C MET A 35 9.80 -0.96 -12.95
N ASP A 36 9.26 -1.09 -11.75
CA ASP A 36 7.84 -1.41 -11.58
C ASP A 36 7.00 -0.28 -12.19
N ASP A 37 6.00 -0.66 -12.97
CA ASP A 37 4.93 0.20 -13.49
C ASP A 37 5.42 1.47 -14.19
N VAL A 38 5.65 1.40 -15.50
CA VAL A 38 6.03 2.56 -16.32
C VAL A 38 4.86 3.45 -16.73
N THR A 39 3.65 3.12 -16.28
CA THR A 39 2.42 3.86 -16.59
C THR A 39 2.53 5.38 -16.35
N PRO A 40 3.11 5.88 -15.23
CA PRO A 40 3.25 7.32 -14.99
C PRO A 40 4.16 8.02 -16.02
N ILE A 41 5.14 7.30 -16.57
CA ILE A 41 6.05 7.84 -17.60
C ILE A 41 5.31 7.93 -18.94
N GLN A 42 4.51 6.91 -19.26
CA GLN A 42 3.72 6.88 -20.50
C GLN A 42 2.61 7.93 -20.50
N GLN A 43 2.03 8.24 -19.33
CA GLN A 43 1.01 9.29 -19.17
C GLN A 43 1.61 10.69 -19.01
N LEU A 44 2.94 10.84 -18.96
CA LEU A 44 3.58 12.13 -18.75
C LEU A 44 3.50 12.99 -20.02
N THR A 45 2.59 13.96 -20.04
CA THR A 45 2.42 14.92 -21.13
C THR A 45 2.92 16.32 -20.71
N GLU A 46 3.05 17.23 -21.68
CA GLU A 46 3.33 18.65 -21.39
C GLU A 46 2.26 19.28 -20.49
N GLU A 47 1.00 18.84 -20.60
CA GLU A 47 -0.08 19.28 -19.72
C GLU A 47 0.15 18.86 -18.27
N VAL A 48 0.53 17.59 -18.04
CA VAL A 48 0.88 17.08 -16.71
C VAL A 48 2.05 17.86 -16.12
N LEU A 49 3.12 18.10 -16.90
CA LEU A 49 4.29 18.84 -16.44
C LEU A 49 3.99 20.30 -16.08
N ASN A 50 3.02 20.90 -16.78
CA ASN A 50 2.57 22.27 -16.51
C ASN A 50 1.57 22.38 -15.35
N SER A 51 0.89 21.29 -14.98
CA SER A 51 0.00 21.23 -13.83
C SER A 51 0.75 21.39 -12.51
N THR A 52 0.05 21.85 -11.45
CA THR A 52 0.62 21.89 -10.09
C THR A 52 0.74 20.49 -9.51
N MET A 53 -0.28 19.67 -9.74
CA MET A 53 -0.40 18.30 -9.25
C MET A 53 -1.21 17.47 -10.26
N HIS A 54 -0.88 16.19 -10.39
CA HIS A 54 -1.62 15.26 -11.23
C HIS A 54 -1.64 13.86 -10.61
N LEU A 55 -2.81 13.20 -10.61
CA LEU A 55 -2.96 11.80 -10.20
C LEU A 55 -3.05 10.93 -11.45
N PHE A 56 -2.05 10.06 -11.63
CA PHE A 56 -2.00 9.15 -12.78
C PHE A 56 -3.03 8.04 -12.60
N GLU A 57 -3.59 7.57 -13.72
CA GLU A 57 -4.46 6.39 -13.71
C GLU A 57 -3.64 5.18 -13.26
N PRO A 58 -3.99 4.53 -12.14
CA PRO A 58 -3.24 3.41 -11.61
C PRO A 58 -3.55 2.13 -12.41
N ARG A 59 -2.53 1.28 -12.57
CA ARG A 59 -2.75 -0.09 -13.10
C ARG A 59 -3.61 -0.92 -12.14
N PRO A 60 -4.32 -1.96 -12.64
CA PRO A 60 -4.99 -2.91 -11.77
C PRO A 60 -4.04 -3.55 -10.76
N ALA A 61 -4.51 -3.75 -9.53
CA ALA A 61 -3.75 -4.36 -8.45
C ALA A 61 -4.26 -5.77 -8.15
N TYR A 62 -3.37 -6.75 -8.00
CA TYR A 62 -3.76 -8.10 -7.65
C TYR A 62 -3.71 -8.33 -6.15
N ARG A 63 -4.77 -8.92 -5.60
CA ARG A 63 -4.83 -9.40 -4.21
C ARG A 63 -4.09 -10.73 -4.06
N PHE A 64 -2.78 -10.74 -4.34
CA PHE A 64 -1.96 -11.95 -4.33
C PHE A 64 -1.92 -12.62 -2.96
N HIS A 65 -1.93 -13.94 -2.96
CA HIS A 65 -1.60 -14.75 -1.81
C HIS A 65 -0.09 -14.97 -1.76
N ASN A 66 0.48 -14.87 -0.56
CA ASN A 66 1.90 -15.20 -0.39
C ASN A 66 2.10 -16.70 -0.66
N ARG A 67 2.87 -17.03 -1.69
CA ARG A 67 3.22 -18.41 -2.04
C ARG A 67 4.60 -18.72 -1.48
N GLN A 68 4.65 -19.54 -0.44
CA GLN A 68 5.91 -20.07 0.03
C GLN A 68 6.36 -21.23 -0.84
N SER A 69 7.64 -21.25 -1.22
CA SER A 69 8.23 -22.41 -1.88
C SER A 69 8.17 -23.62 -0.94
N SER A 70 7.85 -24.80 -1.45
CA SER A 70 7.90 -26.05 -0.68
C SER A 70 9.33 -26.40 -0.23
N GLN A 71 10.34 -25.90 -0.96
CA GLN A 71 11.75 -25.95 -0.61
C GLN A 71 12.43 -24.67 -1.09
N GLY A 72 13.21 -24.03 -0.23
CA GLY A 72 14.01 -22.86 -0.55
C GLY A 72 15.25 -22.83 0.32
N GLN A 73 16.36 -22.32 -0.21
CA GLN A 73 17.50 -22.00 0.62
C GLN A 73 17.17 -20.72 1.41
N PRO A 74 17.31 -20.72 2.74
CA PRO A 74 17.31 -19.48 3.49
C PRO A 74 18.38 -18.55 2.93
N GLU A 75 18.01 -17.30 2.63
CA GLU A 75 18.92 -16.25 2.18
C GLU A 75 19.69 -16.55 0.88
N ASP A 76 18.99 -17.05 -0.13
CA ASP A 76 19.55 -17.22 -1.48
C ASP A 76 20.07 -15.86 -2.03
N PRO A 77 21.39 -15.71 -2.27
CA PRO A 77 21.97 -14.47 -2.77
C PRO A 77 21.54 -14.12 -4.20
N GLY A 78 20.93 -15.06 -4.93
CA GLY A 78 20.33 -14.84 -6.23
C GLY A 78 18.85 -14.40 -6.18
N ALA A 79 18.21 -14.40 -5.01
CA ALA A 79 16.81 -14.02 -4.88
C ALA A 79 16.60 -12.52 -5.10
N GLY A 80 15.70 -12.20 -6.04
CA GLY A 80 15.23 -10.84 -6.23
C GLY A 80 14.29 -10.40 -5.10
N ARG A 81 14.17 -9.09 -4.92
CA ARG A 81 13.16 -8.49 -4.04
C ARG A 81 11.95 -8.09 -4.87
N ASN A 82 10.78 -8.61 -4.52
CA ASN A 82 9.51 -8.17 -5.11
C ASN A 82 9.20 -6.71 -4.75
N PRO A 83 8.42 -6.00 -5.58
CA PRO A 83 7.87 -4.69 -5.19
C PRO A 83 7.03 -4.80 -3.91
N ASP A 84 6.79 -3.65 -3.29
CA ASP A 84 5.87 -3.59 -2.15
C ASP A 84 4.49 -4.11 -2.56
N TYR A 85 3.89 -4.92 -1.69
CA TYR A 85 2.62 -5.58 -1.96
C TYR A 85 1.48 -4.57 -2.13
N GLY A 86 0.61 -4.81 -3.11
CA GLY A 86 -0.65 -4.11 -3.29
C GLY A 86 -0.70 -3.18 -4.50
N ALA A 87 -1.48 -2.09 -4.41
CA ALA A 87 -1.70 -1.16 -5.50
C ALA A 87 -0.66 -0.04 -5.52
N SER A 88 0.04 0.13 -6.65
CA SER A 88 0.94 1.25 -6.89
C SER A 88 0.15 2.49 -7.35
N ILE A 89 0.07 3.50 -6.49
CA ILE A 89 -0.58 4.76 -6.79
C ILE A 89 0.50 5.81 -7.03
N SER A 90 0.53 6.37 -8.24
CA SER A 90 1.55 7.34 -8.62
C SER A 90 0.92 8.71 -8.86
N PHE A 91 1.62 9.77 -8.50
CA PHE A 91 1.18 11.15 -8.73
C PHE A 91 2.37 12.06 -8.99
N TYR A 92 2.14 13.14 -9.73
CA TYR A 92 3.12 14.18 -10.03
C TYR A 92 2.88 15.40 -9.14
N LEU A 93 3.96 15.97 -8.64
CA LEU A 93 3.99 17.25 -7.93
C LEU A 93 4.99 18.18 -8.61
N LYS A 94 4.55 19.36 -9.04
CA LYS A 94 5.47 20.37 -9.58
C LYS A 94 6.43 20.85 -8.50
N GLU A 95 5.89 21.15 -7.32
CA GLU A 95 6.62 21.53 -6.11
C GLU A 95 6.07 20.73 -4.93
N VAL A 96 6.90 20.54 -3.89
CA VAL A 96 6.45 19.82 -2.69
C VAL A 96 5.54 20.75 -1.89
N PRO A 97 4.28 20.36 -1.61
CA PRO A 97 3.38 21.18 -0.80
C PRO A 97 3.90 21.30 0.64
N SER A 98 3.53 22.39 1.30
CA SER A 98 3.90 22.62 2.70
C SER A 98 3.11 21.75 3.68
N GLU A 99 1.88 21.39 3.30
CA GLU A 99 1.01 20.54 4.10
C GLU A 99 1.13 19.07 3.69
N PRO A 100 0.94 18.11 4.62
CA PRO A 100 0.95 16.69 4.29
C PRO A 100 -0.19 16.32 3.34
N LEU A 101 0.14 15.64 2.24
CA LEU A 101 -0.86 15.06 1.35
C LEU A 101 -1.34 13.72 1.87
N TYR A 102 -2.62 13.44 1.64
CA TYR A 102 -3.24 12.16 1.92
C TYR A 102 -3.85 11.60 0.65
N LEU A 103 -3.73 10.28 0.50
CA LEU A 103 -4.48 9.52 -0.49
C LEU A 103 -5.60 8.79 0.25
N GLU A 104 -6.82 8.90 -0.26
CA GLU A 104 -7.97 8.18 0.25
C GLU A 104 -8.41 7.15 -0.78
N VAL A 105 -8.69 5.94 -0.33
CA VAL A 105 -9.18 4.86 -1.18
C VAL A 105 -10.59 4.51 -0.73
N HIS A 106 -11.54 4.67 -1.63
CA HIS A 106 -12.95 4.41 -1.41
C HIS A 106 -13.39 3.16 -2.16
N GLY A 107 -14.20 2.32 -1.52
CA GLY A 107 -14.85 1.16 -2.16
C GLY A 107 -16.04 1.55 -3.03
N GLU A 108 -16.65 0.56 -3.69
CA GLU A 108 -17.79 0.74 -4.59
C GLU A 108 -19.01 1.42 -3.93
N GLY A 109 -19.20 1.22 -2.62
CA GLY A 109 -20.28 1.85 -1.85
C GLY A 109 -19.97 3.27 -1.37
N GLY A 110 -18.79 3.82 -1.72
CA GLY A 110 -18.29 5.11 -1.23
C GLY A 110 -17.71 5.06 0.18
N GLU A 111 -17.60 3.88 0.79
CA GLU A 111 -16.97 3.71 2.09
C GLU A 111 -15.46 3.90 1.99
N LEU A 112 -14.87 4.59 2.97
CA LEU A 112 -13.42 4.74 3.07
C LEU A 112 -12.80 3.38 3.44
N ALA A 113 -12.08 2.76 2.50
CA ALA A 113 -11.30 1.56 2.75
C ALA A 113 -10.04 1.88 3.55
N GLN A 114 -9.27 2.87 3.10
CA GLN A 114 -8.02 3.27 3.72
C GLN A 114 -7.65 4.73 3.44
N ARG A 115 -7.00 5.38 4.40
CA ARG A 115 -6.31 6.65 4.21
C ARG A 115 -4.80 6.43 4.33
N LEU A 116 -4.07 6.78 3.28
CA LEU A 116 -2.63 6.59 3.17
C LEU A 116 -1.94 7.95 3.36
N ALA A 117 -1.00 7.99 4.29
CA ALA A 117 -0.12 9.14 4.43
C ALA A 117 0.93 9.10 3.31
N THR A 118 1.12 10.22 2.63
CA THR A 118 2.29 10.39 1.77
C THR A 118 3.51 10.72 2.63
N ARG A 119 4.68 10.17 2.30
CA ARG A 119 5.94 10.41 3.02
C ARG A 119 7.04 10.72 2.00
N ASP A 120 8.06 11.46 2.44
CA ASP A 120 9.27 11.75 1.67
C ASP A 120 8.97 12.30 0.25
N LEU A 121 8.01 13.23 0.18
CA LEU A 121 7.58 13.86 -1.06
C LEU A 121 8.72 14.62 -1.73
N ARG A 122 8.74 14.57 -3.05
CA ARG A 122 9.69 15.30 -3.90
C ARG A 122 8.98 15.93 -5.10
N SER A 123 9.60 16.96 -5.68
CA SER A 123 9.17 17.45 -7.00
C SER A 123 9.36 16.34 -8.05
N GLY A 124 8.41 16.24 -8.98
CA GLY A 124 8.31 15.18 -9.97
C GLY A 124 7.34 14.06 -9.55
N ILE A 125 7.61 12.85 -10.04
CA ILE A 125 6.76 11.68 -9.83
C ILE A 125 7.05 11.05 -8.46
N ASN A 126 5.99 10.87 -7.68
CA ASN A 126 5.94 10.20 -6.39
C ASN A 126 5.08 8.94 -6.50
N ARG A 127 5.33 7.96 -5.64
CA ARG A 127 4.57 6.70 -5.58
C ARG A 127 4.30 6.30 -4.15
N VAL A 128 3.08 5.86 -3.89
CA VAL A 128 2.63 5.29 -2.62
C VAL A 128 1.99 3.94 -2.92
N TYR A 129 2.20 2.97 -2.04
CA TYR A 129 1.60 1.65 -2.14
C TYR A 129 0.46 1.52 -1.14
N TRP A 130 -0.71 1.16 -1.64
CA TRP A 130 -1.79 0.64 -0.81
C TRP A 130 -1.63 -0.87 -0.71
N ASP A 131 -1.32 -1.39 0.47
CA ASP A 131 -1.18 -2.84 0.73
C ASP A 131 -2.50 -3.61 0.69
N LEU A 132 -3.54 -3.03 0.09
CA LEU A 132 -4.91 -3.53 -0.01
C LEU A 132 -5.56 -3.77 1.36
N ARG A 133 -4.97 -3.28 2.45
CA ARG A 133 -5.55 -3.39 3.78
C ARG A 133 -6.51 -2.25 4.05
N GLU A 134 -7.64 -2.60 4.64
CA GLU A 134 -8.58 -1.63 5.17
C GLU A 134 -8.08 -1.08 6.51
N THR A 135 -8.81 -0.10 7.05
CA THR A 135 -8.61 0.41 8.40
C THR A 135 -8.59 -0.74 9.42
N SER A 136 -7.53 -0.77 10.21
CA SER A 136 -7.30 -1.78 11.25
C SER A 136 -8.11 -1.47 12.51
N SER A 137 -8.48 -2.50 13.29
CA SER A 137 -9.18 -2.34 14.58
C SER A 137 -8.41 -1.41 15.53
N HIS A 138 -9.08 -0.75 16.46
CA HIS A 138 -8.44 0.04 17.50
C HIS A 138 -7.60 -0.83 18.45
N THR A 139 -6.70 -0.17 19.16
CA THR A 139 -5.92 -0.77 20.26
C THR A 139 -6.40 -0.16 21.58
N PRO A 140 -6.61 -0.96 22.63
CA PRO A 140 -7.06 -0.46 23.91
C PRO A 140 -5.99 0.35 24.62
N ARG A 141 -6.43 1.31 25.41
CA ARG A 141 -5.62 2.21 26.22
C ARG A 141 -5.51 1.67 27.63
N LEU A 142 -4.45 0.91 27.89
CA LEU A 142 -4.23 0.28 29.19
C LEU A 142 -3.74 1.30 30.22
N ARG A 143 -4.45 1.42 31.34
CA ARG A 143 -4.13 2.35 32.44
C ARG A 143 -3.35 1.71 33.60
N THR A 144 -2.88 0.48 33.41
CA THR A 144 -2.11 -0.26 34.41
C THR A 144 -0.68 -0.54 33.93
N LYS A 145 0.26 -0.54 34.89
CA LYS A 145 1.63 -1.02 34.64
C LYS A 145 1.61 -2.53 34.34
N PRO A 146 2.47 -3.02 33.42
CA PRO A 146 2.57 -4.45 33.20
C PRO A 146 3.05 -5.17 34.47
N SER A 147 2.42 -6.32 34.76
CA SER A 147 2.85 -7.18 35.88
C SER A 147 4.28 -7.67 35.63
N GLU A 148 5.07 -7.81 36.69
CA GLU A 148 6.47 -8.30 36.64
C GLU A 148 7.46 -7.48 35.79
N HIS A 149 7.02 -6.33 35.26
CA HIS A 149 7.85 -5.40 34.50
C HIS A 149 7.84 -4.00 35.13
N SER A 150 8.30 -3.89 36.38
CA SER A 150 8.32 -2.64 37.15
C SER A 150 9.19 -1.53 36.53
N HIS A 151 10.11 -1.89 35.64
CA HIS A 151 10.95 -0.97 34.88
C HIS A 151 10.20 -0.26 33.75
N VAL A 152 9.00 -0.71 33.39
CA VAL A 152 8.16 -0.04 32.39
C VAL A 152 7.48 1.15 33.07
N GLU A 153 7.90 2.36 32.70
CA GLU A 153 7.26 3.59 33.14
C GLU A 153 5.95 3.83 32.39
N MET A 154 4.96 4.39 33.08
CA MET A 154 3.74 4.84 32.41
C MET A 154 4.03 6.18 31.74
N PRO A 155 3.69 6.34 30.45
CA PRO A 155 3.79 7.64 29.79
C PRO A 155 2.97 8.72 30.51
N ASP A 156 3.37 9.98 30.37
CA ASP A 156 2.66 11.13 30.94
C ASP A 156 1.20 11.24 30.45
N VAL A 157 0.89 10.67 29.28
CA VAL A 157 -0.47 10.58 28.74
C VAL A 157 -1.39 9.63 29.54
N GLY A 158 -0.86 8.92 30.55
CA GLY A 158 -1.64 8.15 31.52
C GLY A 158 -2.12 6.77 31.05
N TRP A 159 -1.73 6.35 29.85
CA TRP A 159 -2.04 5.04 29.30
C TRP A 159 -0.92 4.52 28.40
N ARG A 160 -0.92 3.20 28.16
CA ARG A 160 -0.04 2.52 27.21
C ARG A 160 -0.85 1.66 26.24
N SER A 161 -0.31 1.43 25.05
CA SER A 161 -0.90 0.46 24.11
C SER A 161 -0.61 -0.98 24.57
N LEU A 162 -1.35 -1.93 23.99
CA LEU A 162 -0.98 -3.34 24.05
C LEU A 162 0.40 -3.56 23.42
N VAL A 163 1.24 -4.31 24.13
CA VAL A 163 2.59 -4.69 23.66
C VAL A 163 2.50 -5.90 22.72
N GLU A 164 1.58 -6.81 23.02
CA GLU A 164 1.30 -8.01 22.24
C GLU A 164 -0.19 -8.10 21.91
N GLY A 165 -0.49 -8.69 20.77
CA GLY A 165 -1.85 -8.78 20.21
C GLY A 165 -1.91 -8.08 18.85
N GLY A 166 -2.25 -8.85 17.82
CA GLY A 166 -2.45 -8.30 16.47
C GLY A 166 -3.72 -7.46 16.41
N ARG A 167 -3.70 -6.42 15.56
CA ARG A 167 -4.93 -5.74 15.15
C ARG A 167 -5.63 -6.59 14.11
N VAL A 168 -6.96 -6.53 14.08
CA VAL A 168 -7.72 -7.12 12.98
C VAL A 168 -7.68 -6.14 11.83
N THR A 169 -7.03 -6.54 10.74
CA THR A 169 -6.88 -5.70 9.56
C THR A 169 -7.45 -6.42 8.33
N PRO A 170 -8.69 -6.10 7.93
CA PRO A 170 -9.30 -6.70 6.76
C PRO A 170 -8.47 -6.43 5.50
N LEU A 171 -8.45 -7.41 4.59
CA LEU A 171 -7.86 -7.26 3.27
C LEU A 171 -8.99 -7.02 2.27
N ALA A 172 -8.97 -5.85 1.62
CA ALA A 172 -9.99 -5.38 0.70
C ALA A 172 -10.31 -6.47 -0.36
N PRO A 173 -11.60 -6.73 -0.65
CA PRO A 173 -11.98 -7.73 -1.63
C PRO A 173 -11.66 -7.25 -3.07
N PRO A 174 -11.51 -8.17 -4.04
CA PRO A 174 -11.48 -7.80 -5.44
C PRO A 174 -12.73 -6.99 -5.83
N GLY A 175 -12.57 -5.96 -6.65
CA GLY A 175 -13.63 -5.04 -7.02
C GLY A 175 -13.10 -3.68 -7.49
N SER A 176 -14.03 -2.75 -7.69
CA SER A 176 -13.73 -1.39 -8.13
C SER A 176 -13.56 -0.45 -6.93
N TYR A 177 -12.54 0.40 -7.00
CA TYR A 177 -12.21 1.41 -6.00
C TYR A 177 -12.00 2.76 -6.68
N ILE A 178 -12.12 3.83 -5.90
CA ILE A 178 -11.75 5.19 -6.32
C ILE A 178 -10.62 5.66 -5.41
N VAL A 179 -9.53 6.12 -6.02
CA VAL A 179 -8.42 6.75 -5.33
C VAL A 179 -8.54 8.25 -5.48
N THR A 180 -8.49 8.95 -4.36
CA THR A 180 -8.56 10.41 -4.29
C THR A 180 -7.28 10.97 -3.71
N LEU A 181 -6.66 11.92 -4.41
CA LEU A 181 -5.55 12.73 -3.92
C LEU A 181 -6.05 14.16 -3.66
N SER A 182 -5.91 14.62 -2.42
CA SER A 182 -6.40 15.94 -2.00
C SER A 182 -5.27 16.84 -1.50
N ASP A 183 -5.26 18.10 -1.94
CA ASP A 183 -4.41 19.19 -1.42
C ASP A 183 -5.24 20.48 -1.30
N GLY A 184 -5.66 20.82 -0.08
CA GLY A 184 -6.55 21.96 0.15
C GLY A 184 -7.87 21.84 -0.63
N ASP A 185 -8.10 22.74 -1.58
CA ASP A 185 -9.28 22.75 -2.45
C ASP A 185 -9.11 21.89 -3.73
N ILE A 186 -7.92 21.34 -3.98
CA ILE A 186 -7.65 20.50 -5.15
C ILE A 186 -7.96 19.06 -4.80
N GLU A 187 -8.88 18.45 -5.55
CA GLU A 187 -9.23 17.03 -5.44
C GLU A 187 -9.07 16.36 -6.81
N LEU A 188 -8.23 15.33 -6.88
CA LEU A 188 -8.00 14.53 -8.09
C LEU A 188 -8.41 13.09 -7.82
N THR A 189 -9.19 12.51 -8.71
CA THR A 189 -9.71 11.15 -8.55
C THR A 189 -9.34 10.27 -9.74
N GLN A 190 -9.08 8.99 -9.46
CA GLN A 190 -8.84 7.97 -10.47
C GLN A 190 -9.48 6.63 -10.06
N PRO A 191 -9.99 5.84 -11.02
CA PRO A 191 -10.46 4.49 -10.74
C PRO A 191 -9.27 3.57 -10.46
N LEU A 192 -9.49 2.56 -9.60
CA LEU A 192 -8.55 1.49 -9.32
C LEU A 192 -9.31 0.16 -9.31
N GLU A 193 -8.85 -0.78 -10.13
CA GLU A 193 -9.39 -2.14 -10.12
C GLU A 193 -8.52 -3.05 -9.24
N VAL A 194 -9.14 -3.77 -8.31
CA VAL A 194 -8.48 -4.82 -7.53
C VAL A 194 -8.92 -6.18 -8.05
N LEU A 195 -7.98 -6.95 -8.56
CA LEU A 195 -8.19 -8.26 -9.15
C LEU A 195 -7.94 -9.38 -8.14
N LYS A 196 -8.65 -10.49 -8.33
CA LYS A 196 -8.40 -11.72 -7.57
C LYS A 196 -7.05 -12.30 -7.97
N ASP A 197 -6.37 -12.94 -7.02
CA ASP A 197 -5.24 -13.81 -7.34
C ASP A 197 -5.64 -14.87 -8.40
N PRO A 198 -5.01 -14.88 -9.59
CA PRO A 198 -5.31 -15.84 -10.65
C PRO A 198 -4.98 -17.29 -10.25
N ASP A 199 -4.03 -17.49 -9.33
CA ASP A 199 -3.56 -18.80 -8.89
C ASP A 199 -4.36 -19.34 -7.68
N SER A 200 -5.31 -18.55 -7.14
CA SER A 200 -6.17 -18.97 -6.04
C SER A 200 -7.43 -19.69 -6.54
N GLY A 201 -7.78 -20.83 -5.94
CA GLY A 201 -9.00 -21.58 -6.27
C GLY A 201 -10.30 -20.98 -5.71
N GLY A 202 -10.23 -19.99 -4.82
CA GLY A 202 -11.41 -19.34 -4.24
C GLY A 202 -12.17 -18.49 -5.24
N SER A 203 -13.51 -18.50 -5.17
CA SER A 203 -14.36 -17.59 -5.94
C SER A 203 -14.36 -16.18 -5.33
N GLN A 204 -14.69 -15.15 -6.13
CA GLN A 204 -14.85 -13.80 -5.60
C GLN A 204 -15.95 -13.71 -4.53
N LEU A 205 -17.03 -14.49 -4.70
CA LEU A 205 -18.10 -14.56 -3.70
C LEU A 205 -17.61 -15.11 -2.35
N ALA A 206 -16.83 -16.20 -2.36
CA ALA A 206 -16.26 -16.76 -1.13
C ALA A 206 -15.28 -15.78 -0.45
N ILE A 207 -14.54 -15.01 -1.24
CA ILE A 207 -13.68 -13.93 -0.72
C ILE A 207 -14.53 -12.85 -0.04
N LEU A 208 -15.63 -12.43 -0.66
CA LEU A 208 -16.52 -11.42 -0.10
C LEU A 208 -17.15 -11.89 1.21
N GLU A 209 -17.62 -13.14 1.29
CA GLU A 209 -18.13 -13.76 2.52
C GLU A 209 -17.06 -13.77 3.63
N GLN A 210 -15.83 -14.17 3.28
CA GLN A 210 -14.70 -14.17 4.22
C GLN A 210 -14.39 -12.76 4.73
N VAL A 211 -14.31 -11.76 3.85
CA VAL A 211 -14.05 -10.37 4.24
C VAL A 211 -15.17 -9.81 5.10
N THR A 212 -16.42 -10.14 4.80
CA THR A 212 -17.60 -9.73 5.60
C THR A 212 -17.46 -10.21 7.05
N MET A 213 -17.07 -11.47 7.24
CA MET A 213 -16.81 -12.01 8.57
C MET A 213 -15.63 -11.30 9.26
N VAL A 214 -14.53 -11.04 8.56
CA VAL A 214 -13.36 -10.36 9.13
C VAL A 214 -13.69 -8.92 9.53
N ARG A 215 -14.50 -8.19 8.76
CA ARG A 215 -14.98 -6.85 9.12
C ARG A 215 -15.85 -6.89 10.38
N ALA A 216 -16.76 -7.86 10.48
CA ALA A 216 -17.57 -8.05 11.70
C ALA A 216 -16.70 -8.39 12.93
N ILE A 217 -15.64 -9.19 12.77
CA ILE A 217 -14.68 -9.45 13.86
C ILE A 217 -13.96 -8.14 14.27
N ARG A 218 -13.51 -7.33 13.30
CA ARG A 218 -12.87 -6.03 13.58
C ARG A 218 -13.79 -5.14 14.42
N GLU A 219 -15.05 -5.02 14.04
CA GLU A 219 -16.04 -4.20 14.75
C GLU A 219 -16.33 -4.70 16.18
N ASN A 220 -16.34 -6.02 16.38
CA ASN A 220 -16.47 -6.61 17.71
C ASN A 220 -15.23 -6.33 18.58
N VAL A 221 -14.03 -6.37 17.99
CA VAL A 221 -12.79 -5.97 18.68
C VAL A 221 -12.86 -4.49 19.06
N ASP A 222 -13.29 -3.62 18.15
CA ASP A 222 -13.43 -2.19 18.43
C ASP A 222 -14.42 -1.91 19.57
N SER A 223 -15.54 -2.63 19.58
CA SER A 223 -16.53 -2.56 20.66
C SER A 223 -15.93 -3.01 22.00
N THR A 224 -15.13 -4.07 22.00
CA THR A 224 -14.44 -4.57 23.19
C THR A 224 -13.39 -3.57 23.69
N VAL A 225 -12.63 -2.97 22.77
CA VAL A 225 -11.66 -1.91 23.08
C VAL A 225 -12.35 -0.70 23.70
N ALA A 226 -13.50 -0.29 23.18
CA ALA A 226 -14.27 0.82 23.75
C ALA A 226 -14.72 0.55 25.19
N LEU A 227 -15.05 -0.70 25.54
CA LEU A 227 -15.39 -1.10 26.91
C LEU A 227 -14.15 -1.13 27.82
N ILE A 228 -13.01 -1.62 27.34
CA ILE A 228 -11.75 -1.60 28.10
C ILE A 228 -11.36 -0.16 28.45
N ASP A 229 -11.48 0.75 27.49
CA ASP A 229 -11.11 2.15 27.64
C ASP A 229 -11.96 2.95 28.66
N GLN A 230 -13.11 2.40 29.06
CA GLN A 230 -13.97 2.98 30.11
C GLN A 230 -13.51 2.64 31.53
N ILE A 231 -12.68 1.60 31.70
CA ILE A 231 -12.14 1.12 32.99
C ILE A 231 -10.77 1.74 33.25
#